data_AF-A0A554V6I0-F1
#
_entry.id   AF-A0A554V6I0-F1
#
_cell.length_a   1.000
_cell.length_b   1.000
_cell.length_c   1.000
_cell.angle_alpha   90.00
_cell.angle_beta   90.00
_cell.angle_gamma   90.00
#
_symmetry.space_group_name_H-M   'P 1'
#
loop_
_entity.id
_entity.type
_entity.pdbx_description
1 polymer ?
#
loop_
_entity_poly.entity_id
_entity_poly.type
_entity_poly.pdbx_seq_one_letter_code
_entity_poly.pdbx_strand_id
1 'polypeptide(L)'
;MPERASVSQLELYFDLVFVYAITQVTDLLGEQTTAKNVLRAVLVLSVLWWAWVGYAWLGNVVRADEGIVRIAMFAATAAAFITALTIPEAFDDLPGGLSGPVVFALGYFCIRAIHIAMFWLISGSDAQLRRQVIRWVPSVVIGTVVLLIASQTSGWVQTLLWALALVGDYLGTLFAGEGWRLRSPGHFAERHGLMVIVAIGESIVSIGVGVAHLPISWPIIVASLLGLTVSGLMWWAYFDTASLAIEQELGSAEGQRQIKLARNVYSFGHLPMIIGIVGVSLGLADVLNYVGNAHLHSLTDALYGIPLFCLYGGVALYLAALVFTKWYATGAVGTNRIAAIVAILVLIPLAAALPAMAGLGILTAILTILIAHETVRYDATRAEIRGQRD
;
A
#
# COMPACT_ATOMS: atom_id res chain seq x y z
N MET A 1 5.19 -22.99 -24.66
CA MET A 1 4.58 -22.13 -23.62
C MET A 1 5.59 -21.04 -23.31
N PRO A 2 5.26 -19.75 -23.46
CA PRO A 2 6.16 -18.72 -22.93
C PRO A 2 6.20 -18.95 -21.42
N GLU A 3 7.40 -19.14 -20.88
CA GLU A 3 7.69 -19.16 -19.46
C GLU A 3 6.91 -18.00 -18.81
N ARG A 4 6.05 -18.29 -17.80
CA ARG A 4 5.43 -17.24 -17.00
C ARG A 4 6.59 -16.34 -16.55
N ALA A 5 6.62 -15.09 -17.02
CA ALA A 5 7.64 -14.15 -16.58
C ALA A 5 7.43 -13.98 -15.07
N SER A 6 8.21 -14.72 -14.28
CA SER A 6 8.19 -14.66 -12.82
C SER A 6 8.93 -13.40 -12.39
N VAL A 7 8.53 -12.84 -11.24
CA VAL A 7 9.20 -11.67 -10.67
C VAL A 7 10.69 -11.92 -10.52
N SER A 8 11.52 -11.01 -11.05
CA SER A 8 12.97 -11.16 -10.99
C SER A 8 13.50 -10.90 -9.57
N GLN A 9 14.62 -11.53 -9.22
CA GLN A 9 15.26 -11.30 -7.91
C GLN A 9 15.63 -9.83 -7.68
N LEU A 10 15.94 -9.10 -8.75
CA LEU A 10 16.25 -7.67 -8.66
C LEU A 10 15.01 -6.81 -8.37
N GLU A 11 13.84 -7.18 -8.88
CA GLU A 11 12.59 -6.52 -8.52
C GLU A 11 12.25 -6.77 -7.05
N LEU A 12 12.45 -8.00 -6.55
CA LEU A 12 12.28 -8.29 -5.12
C LEU A 12 13.26 -7.50 -4.26
N TYR A 13 14.52 -7.37 -4.69
CA TYR A 13 15.51 -6.54 -4.02
C TYR A 13 15.12 -5.05 -3.98
N PHE A 14 14.55 -4.52 -5.07
CA PHE A 14 13.99 -3.17 -5.10
C PHE A 14 12.81 -3.03 -4.13
N ASP A 15 11.93 -4.03 -4.08
CA ASP A 15 10.77 -4.04 -3.18
C ASP A 15 11.16 -4.04 -1.69
N LEU A 16 12.35 -4.57 -1.32
CA LEU A 16 12.87 -4.50 0.06
C LEU A 16 12.99 -3.07 0.60
N VAL A 17 13.30 -2.08 -0.27
CA VAL A 17 13.35 -0.68 0.15
C VAL A 17 11.97 -0.18 0.55
N PHE A 18 10.91 -0.66 -0.10
CA PHE A 18 9.54 -0.30 0.23
C PHE A 18 9.05 -1.00 1.50
N VAL A 19 9.59 -2.16 1.85
CA VAL A 19 9.40 -2.75 3.19
C VAL A 19 9.85 -1.75 4.25
N TYR A 20 11.10 -1.28 4.16
CA TYR A 20 11.64 -0.30 5.09
C TYR A 20 10.84 1.03 5.06
N ALA A 21 10.49 1.52 3.87
CA ALA A 21 9.75 2.76 3.73
C ALA A 21 8.34 2.69 4.36
N ILE A 22 7.66 1.53 4.27
CA ILE A 22 6.36 1.29 4.91
C ILE A 22 6.50 1.29 6.44
N THR A 23 7.57 0.70 6.99
CA THR A 23 7.86 0.79 8.43
C THR A 23 8.04 2.25 8.85
N GLN A 24 8.86 3.04 8.14
CA GLN A 24 9.07 4.46 8.46
C GLN A 24 7.78 5.29 8.35
N VAL A 25 6.88 4.97 7.40
CA VAL A 25 5.55 5.62 7.31
C VAL A 25 4.68 5.26 8.50
N THR A 26 4.73 4.01 8.96
CA THR A 26 3.97 3.54 10.12
C THR A 26 4.48 4.20 11.40
N ASP A 27 5.80 4.36 11.54
CA ASP A 27 6.40 5.11 12.65
C ASP A 27 5.98 6.59 12.62
N LEU A 28 6.06 7.25 11.46
CA LEU A 28 5.60 8.64 11.28
C LEU A 28 4.12 8.83 11.67
N LEU A 29 3.30 7.81 11.37
CA LEU A 29 1.90 7.77 11.75
C LEU A 29 1.71 7.63 13.27
N GLY A 30 2.60 6.91 13.96
CA GLY A 30 2.56 6.63 15.39
C GLY A 30 3.21 7.68 16.31
N GLU A 31 4.14 8.49 15.81
CA GLU A 31 4.82 9.54 16.61
C GLU A 31 3.84 10.49 17.30
N GLN A 32 2.81 10.91 16.59
CA GLN A 32 1.72 11.74 17.12
C GLN A 32 0.41 11.29 16.49
N THR A 33 -0.48 10.71 17.29
CA THR A 33 -1.77 10.16 16.86
C THR A 33 -2.80 11.27 16.60
N THR A 34 -2.48 12.17 15.67
CA THR A 34 -3.30 13.32 15.25
C THR A 34 -3.75 13.19 13.80
N ALA A 35 -4.89 13.79 13.44
CA ALA A 35 -5.38 13.79 12.07
C ALA A 35 -4.38 14.43 11.08
N LYS A 36 -3.57 15.39 11.54
CA LYS A 36 -2.50 16.01 10.75
C LYS A 36 -1.43 15.00 10.37
N ASN A 37 -0.95 14.19 11.32
CA ASN A 37 0.05 13.16 11.04
C ASN A 37 -0.51 12.02 10.21
N VAL A 38 -1.77 11.63 10.41
CA VAL A 38 -2.46 10.68 9.51
C VAL A 38 -2.42 11.18 8.06
N LEU A 39 -2.78 12.44 7.83
CA LEU A 39 -2.73 13.02 6.49
C LEU A 39 -1.30 13.03 5.94
N ARG A 40 -0.31 13.48 6.73
CA ARG A 40 1.11 13.50 6.33
C ARG A 40 1.63 12.11 5.95
N ALA A 41 1.35 11.09 6.76
CA ALA A 41 1.73 9.70 6.48
C ALA A 41 1.06 9.16 5.21
N VAL A 42 -0.23 9.43 5.00
CA VAL A 42 -0.95 9.06 3.76
C VAL A 42 -0.35 9.74 2.54
N LEU A 43 0.06 11.01 2.64
CA LEU A 43 0.72 11.73 1.55
C LEU A 43 2.09 11.10 1.23
N VAL A 44 2.92 10.80 2.24
CA VAL A 44 4.21 10.13 2.05
C VAL A 44 4.02 8.74 1.41
N LEU A 45 3.10 7.94 1.94
CA LEU A 45 2.79 6.63 1.39
C LEU A 45 2.31 6.72 -0.06
N SER A 46 1.50 7.73 -0.40
CA SER A 46 1.02 7.96 -1.76
C SER A 46 2.13 8.34 -2.74
N VAL A 47 3.15 9.09 -2.28
CA VAL A 47 4.35 9.41 -3.07
C VAL A 47 5.16 8.14 -3.32
N LEU A 48 5.45 7.37 -2.28
CA LEU A 48 6.23 6.13 -2.35
C LEU A 48 5.52 5.09 -3.21
N TRP A 49 4.21 4.91 -3.01
CA TRP A 49 3.38 4.04 -3.84
C TRP A 49 3.48 4.40 -5.32
N TRP A 50 3.40 5.70 -5.65
CA TRP A 50 3.49 6.14 -7.04
C TRP A 50 4.88 5.96 -7.64
N ALA A 51 5.93 6.07 -6.81
CA ALA A 51 7.28 5.70 -7.19
C ALA A 51 7.31 4.21 -7.57
N TRP A 52 6.86 3.34 -6.65
CA TRP A 52 6.87 1.89 -6.83
C TRP A 52 6.06 1.41 -8.03
N VAL A 53 4.83 1.92 -8.19
CA VAL A 53 3.95 1.60 -9.33
C VAL A 53 4.65 1.86 -10.65
N GLY A 54 5.39 2.96 -10.77
CA GLY A 54 6.18 3.26 -11.97
C GLY A 54 7.15 2.12 -12.33
N TYR A 55 7.86 1.59 -11.33
CA TYR A 55 8.79 0.48 -11.53
C TYR A 55 8.09 -0.87 -11.71
N ALA A 56 6.87 -1.05 -11.20
CA ALA A 56 6.02 -2.19 -11.52
C ALA A 56 5.61 -2.19 -13.01
N TRP A 57 5.26 -1.02 -13.56
CA TRP A 57 5.03 -0.86 -15.00
C TRP A 57 6.31 -1.06 -15.82
N LEU A 58 7.43 -0.50 -15.36
CA LEU A 58 8.72 -0.63 -16.05
C LEU A 58 9.15 -2.11 -16.16
N GLY A 59 9.16 -2.84 -15.05
CA GLY A 59 9.50 -4.26 -14.99
C GLY A 59 8.55 -5.16 -15.80
N ASN A 60 7.35 -4.67 -16.10
CA ASN A 60 6.43 -5.38 -16.99
C ASN A 60 6.77 -5.22 -18.47
N VAL A 61 7.37 -4.09 -18.87
CA VAL A 61 7.73 -3.83 -20.27
C VAL A 61 9.13 -4.34 -20.60
N VAL A 62 10.04 -4.34 -19.63
CA VAL A 62 11.43 -4.79 -19.81
C VAL A 62 11.89 -5.68 -18.66
N ARG A 63 12.80 -6.61 -18.95
CA ARG A 63 13.44 -7.43 -17.92
C ARG A 63 14.35 -6.55 -17.08
N ALA A 64 14.09 -6.50 -15.78
CA ALA A 64 14.77 -5.62 -14.85
C ALA A 64 16.27 -5.93 -14.71
N ASP A 65 16.66 -7.17 -14.94
CA ASP A 65 18.00 -7.70 -14.72
C ASP A 65 18.90 -7.68 -15.96
N GLU A 66 18.52 -7.02 -17.07
CA GLU A 66 19.33 -7.01 -18.29
C GLU A 66 19.91 -5.63 -18.63
N GLY A 67 21.19 -5.61 -19.05
CA GLY A 67 21.86 -4.45 -19.62
C GLY A 67 21.79 -3.17 -18.78
N ILE A 68 21.39 -2.06 -19.41
CA ILE A 68 21.29 -0.74 -18.77
C ILE A 68 20.15 -0.65 -17.74
N VAL A 69 19.11 -1.49 -17.88
CA VAL A 69 17.97 -1.51 -16.95
C VAL A 69 18.42 -1.99 -15.58
N ARG A 70 19.32 -2.97 -15.50
CA ARG A 70 19.91 -3.43 -14.24
C ARG A 70 20.58 -2.31 -13.45
N ILE A 71 21.40 -1.50 -14.13
CA ILE A 71 22.11 -0.38 -13.50
C ILE A 71 21.10 0.69 -13.05
N ALA A 72 20.11 1.00 -13.89
CA ALA A 72 19.05 1.93 -13.55
C ALA A 72 18.22 1.47 -12.35
N MET A 73 17.90 0.18 -12.25
CA MET A 73 17.21 -0.40 -11.10
C MET A 73 18.03 -0.24 -9.82
N PHE A 74 19.33 -0.55 -9.83
CA PHE A 74 20.17 -0.32 -8.65
C PHE A 74 20.26 1.16 -8.25
N ALA A 75 20.39 2.06 -9.21
CA ALA A 75 20.38 3.50 -8.96
C ALA A 75 19.03 3.96 -8.37
N ALA A 76 17.92 3.42 -8.88
CA ALA A 76 16.58 3.68 -8.36
C ALA A 76 16.40 3.14 -6.94
N THR A 77 16.92 1.93 -6.64
CA THR A 77 16.93 1.36 -5.29
C THR A 77 17.68 2.26 -4.32
N ALA A 78 18.87 2.74 -4.71
CA ALA A 78 19.66 3.64 -3.87
C ALA A 78 18.94 4.98 -3.61
N ALA A 79 18.35 5.57 -4.65
CA ALA A 79 17.58 6.81 -4.52
C ALA A 79 16.32 6.60 -3.65
N ALA A 80 15.59 5.50 -3.84
CA ALA A 80 14.44 5.14 -3.02
C ALA A 80 14.82 4.90 -1.55
N PHE A 81 15.98 4.29 -1.30
CA PHE A 81 16.45 4.06 0.07
C PHE A 81 16.80 5.37 0.77
N ILE A 82 17.48 6.29 0.09
CA ILE A 82 17.75 7.64 0.62
C ILE A 82 16.44 8.39 0.89
N THR A 83 15.46 8.32 -0.03
CA THR A 83 14.13 8.88 0.21
C THR A 83 13.45 8.26 1.44
N ALA A 84 13.55 6.94 1.62
CA ALA A 84 12.98 6.25 2.77
C ALA A 84 13.61 6.68 4.11
N LEU A 85 14.94 6.85 4.14
CA LEU A 85 15.67 7.34 5.34
C LEU A 85 15.19 8.72 5.80
N THR A 86 14.72 9.55 4.88
CA THR A 86 14.27 10.92 5.16
C THR A 86 12.79 11.04 5.51
N ILE A 87 12.04 9.92 5.56
CA ILE A 87 10.61 9.93 5.90
C ILE A 87 10.31 10.59 7.26
N PRO A 88 11.05 10.30 8.36
CA PRO A 88 10.82 10.95 9.65
C PRO A 88 10.97 12.48 9.59
N GLU A 89 11.85 12.96 8.71
CA GLU A 89 12.15 14.38 8.53
C GLU A 89 11.41 15.00 7.33
N ALA A 90 10.49 14.28 6.68
CA ALA A 90 9.92 14.70 5.39
C ALA A 90 9.12 16.02 5.47
N PHE A 91 8.60 16.34 6.66
CA PHE A 91 7.87 17.58 6.92
C PHE A 91 8.61 18.51 7.87
N ASP A 92 9.15 17.97 8.96
CA ASP A 92 9.76 18.73 10.03
C ASP A 92 11.25 18.32 10.12
N ASP A 93 12.15 19.25 9.81
CA ASP A 93 13.60 19.01 9.65
C ASP A 93 14.32 18.89 11.00
N LEU A 94 15.24 17.93 11.16
CA LEU A 94 16.05 17.82 12.38
C LEU A 94 17.30 18.72 12.32
N PRO A 95 17.76 19.26 13.46
CA PRO A 95 18.92 20.14 13.48
C PRO A 95 20.23 19.38 13.23
N GLY A 96 21.18 20.02 12.53
CA GLY A 96 22.58 19.58 12.45
C GLY A 96 22.98 18.78 11.21
N GLY A 97 22.06 18.53 10.28
CA GLY A 97 22.29 17.78 9.04
C GLY A 97 21.98 18.54 7.75
N LEU A 98 21.91 17.79 6.64
CA LEU A 98 21.27 18.27 5.41
C LEU A 98 19.76 18.35 5.64
N SER A 99 19.07 19.24 4.93
CA SER A 99 17.62 19.38 5.08
C SER A 99 16.88 18.12 4.60
N GLY A 100 16.29 17.38 5.53
CA GLY A 100 15.52 16.16 5.31
C GLY A 100 14.43 16.31 4.25
N PRO A 101 13.55 17.35 4.31
CA PRO A 101 12.55 17.60 3.28
C PRO A 101 13.15 17.78 1.88
N VAL A 102 14.31 18.45 1.78
CA VAL A 102 14.99 18.69 0.50
C VAL A 102 15.59 17.40 -0.04
N VAL A 103 16.25 16.62 0.82
CA VAL A 103 16.82 15.33 0.44
C VAL A 103 15.72 14.36 0.02
N PHE A 104 14.57 14.35 0.70
CA PHE A 104 13.38 13.59 0.29
C PHE A 104 12.94 13.98 -1.13
N ALA A 105 12.74 15.29 -1.38
CA ALA A 105 12.28 15.79 -2.67
C ALA A 105 13.26 15.49 -3.82
N LEU A 106 14.57 15.65 -3.58
CA LEU A 106 15.61 15.33 -4.55
C LEU A 106 15.73 13.83 -4.80
N GLY A 107 15.64 13.00 -3.75
CA GLY A 107 15.63 11.55 -3.88
C GLY A 107 14.44 11.08 -4.71
N TYR A 108 13.23 11.59 -4.44
CA TYR A 108 12.04 11.29 -5.24
C TYR A 108 12.20 11.76 -6.68
N PHE A 109 12.74 12.97 -6.91
CA PHE A 109 13.06 13.44 -8.25
C PHE A 109 14.02 12.49 -8.98
N CYS A 110 15.09 12.03 -8.33
CA CYS A 110 16.03 11.07 -8.92
C CYS A 110 15.34 9.76 -9.33
N ILE A 111 14.49 9.20 -8.45
CA ILE A 111 13.70 8.00 -8.77
C ILE A 111 12.85 8.21 -10.02
N ARG A 112 12.18 9.37 -10.12
CA ARG A 112 11.32 9.72 -11.27
C ARG A 112 12.11 10.05 -12.54
N ALA A 113 13.29 10.68 -12.42
CA ALA A 113 14.16 10.98 -13.55
C ALA A 113 14.72 9.70 -14.18
N ILE A 114 15.18 8.74 -13.35
CA ILE A 114 15.61 7.42 -13.82
C ILE A 114 14.46 6.71 -14.53
N HIS A 115 13.27 6.75 -13.94
CA HIS A 115 12.07 6.13 -14.50
C HIS A 115 11.70 6.73 -15.88
N ILE A 116 11.70 8.06 -16.01
CA ILE A 116 11.48 8.75 -17.29
C ILE A 116 12.55 8.36 -18.30
N ALA A 117 13.84 8.38 -17.92
CA ALA A 117 14.94 8.04 -18.81
C ALA A 117 14.81 6.60 -19.34
N MET A 118 14.41 5.65 -18.49
CA MET A 118 14.19 4.26 -18.92
C MET A 118 13.03 4.16 -19.91
N PHE A 119 11.86 4.74 -19.60
CA PHE A 119 10.74 4.73 -20.55
C PHE A 119 11.06 5.48 -21.85
N TRP A 120 11.90 6.51 -21.81
CA TRP A 120 12.38 7.20 -23.00
C TRP A 120 13.26 6.30 -23.87
N LEU A 121 14.18 5.53 -23.29
CA LEU A 121 15.01 4.58 -24.05
C LEU A 121 14.16 3.45 -24.64
N ILE A 122 13.25 2.87 -23.84
CA ILE A 122 12.40 1.74 -24.23
C ILE A 122 11.41 2.12 -25.34
N SER A 123 10.90 3.35 -25.32
CA SER A 123 9.95 3.85 -26.32
C SER A 123 10.57 4.19 -27.68
N GLY A 124 11.88 4.03 -27.86
CA GLY A 124 12.57 4.40 -29.12
C GLY A 124 12.02 3.73 -30.38
N SER A 125 11.50 2.50 -30.26
CA SER A 125 10.91 1.73 -31.36
C SER A 125 9.37 1.65 -31.33
N ASP A 126 8.71 2.23 -30.32
CA ASP A 126 7.24 2.23 -30.18
C ASP A 126 6.72 3.67 -30.13
N ALA A 127 6.28 4.18 -31.29
CA ALA A 127 5.81 5.55 -31.44
C ALA A 127 4.58 5.87 -30.57
N GLN A 128 3.73 4.88 -30.26
CA GLN A 128 2.58 5.08 -29.39
C GLN A 128 3.02 5.22 -27.93
N LEU A 129 3.92 4.33 -27.48
CA LEU A 129 4.51 4.44 -26.14
C LEU A 129 5.30 5.75 -26.00
N ARG A 130 6.04 6.17 -27.02
CA ARG A 130 6.78 7.44 -27.05
C ARG A 130 5.86 8.63 -26.83
N ARG A 131 4.71 8.66 -27.52
CA ARG A 131 3.70 9.71 -27.36
C ARG A 131 3.10 9.71 -25.95
N GLN A 132 2.88 8.52 -25.39
CA GLN A 132 2.39 8.36 -24.02
C GLN A 132 3.38 8.93 -23.01
N VAL A 133 4.67 8.62 -23.15
CA VAL A 133 5.76 9.16 -22.31
C VAL A 133 5.81 10.68 -22.39
N ILE A 134 5.77 11.26 -23.60
CA ILE A 134 5.78 12.73 -23.78
C ILE A 134 4.59 13.41 -23.09
N ARG A 135 3.39 12.80 -23.13
CA ARG A 135 2.19 13.32 -22.45
C ARG A 135 2.27 13.21 -20.93
N TRP A 136 2.97 12.20 -20.43
CA TRP A 136 3.08 11.91 -19.01
C TRP A 136 4.19 12.70 -18.31
N VAL A 137 5.33 12.95 -18.97
CA VAL A 137 6.48 13.66 -18.39
C VAL A 137 6.12 15.00 -17.71
N PRO A 138 5.28 15.88 -18.30
CA PRO A 138 4.92 17.14 -17.65
C PRO A 138 4.28 16.95 -16.27
N SER A 139 3.42 15.95 -16.06
CA SER A 139 2.80 15.74 -14.75
C SER A 139 3.81 15.34 -13.69
N VAL A 140 4.79 14.52 -14.09
CA VAL A 140 5.88 14.09 -13.21
C VAL A 140 6.78 15.27 -12.84
N VAL A 141 7.19 16.06 -13.82
CA VAL A 141 8.06 17.22 -13.59
C VAL A 141 7.36 18.24 -12.69
N ILE A 142 6.11 18.59 -12.99
CA ILE A 142 5.33 19.52 -12.16
C ILE A 142 5.20 18.97 -10.74
N GLY A 143 4.82 17.71 -10.56
CA GLY A 143 4.69 17.09 -9.23
C GLY A 143 5.99 17.14 -8.42
N THR A 144 7.12 16.77 -9.04
CA THR A 144 8.44 16.81 -8.37
C THR A 144 8.91 18.23 -8.03
N VAL A 145 8.66 19.20 -8.91
CA VAL A 145 8.98 20.62 -8.65
C VAL A 145 8.11 21.16 -7.51
N VAL A 146 6.82 20.84 -7.48
CA VAL A 146 5.93 21.27 -6.39
C VAL A 146 6.37 20.65 -5.05
N LEU A 147 6.81 19.38 -5.03
CA LEU A 147 7.38 18.77 -3.81
C LEU A 147 8.67 19.46 -3.36
N LEU A 148 9.55 19.85 -4.29
CA LEU A 148 10.76 20.62 -3.96
C LEU A 148 10.44 22.03 -3.44
N ILE A 149 9.39 22.67 -3.96
CA ILE A 149 8.90 23.94 -3.39
C ILE A 149 8.32 23.70 -2.00
N ALA A 150 7.55 22.62 -1.83
CA ALA A 150 6.98 22.25 -0.52
C ALA A 150 8.07 22.06 0.53
N SER A 151 9.21 21.47 0.16
CA SER A 151 10.34 21.25 1.07
C SER A 151 10.95 22.54 1.66
N GLN A 152 10.68 23.70 1.05
CA GLN A 152 11.13 25.02 1.52
C GLN A 152 10.06 25.74 2.37
N THR A 153 8.92 25.10 2.59
CA THR A 153 7.79 25.65 3.34
C THR A 153 7.54 24.83 4.59
N SER A 154 6.75 25.37 5.52
CA SER A 154 6.43 24.70 6.77
C SER A 154 4.92 24.68 7.05
N GLY A 155 4.51 23.85 8.01
CA GLY A 155 3.14 23.81 8.51
C GLY A 155 2.11 23.36 7.47
N TRP A 156 0.98 24.07 7.43
CA TRP A 156 -0.14 23.69 6.56
C TRP A 156 0.14 23.93 5.08
N VAL A 157 0.94 24.95 4.75
CA VAL A 157 1.30 25.29 3.36
C VAL A 157 2.09 24.14 2.73
N GLN A 158 3.08 23.61 3.44
CA GLN A 158 3.83 22.43 3.01
C GLN A 158 2.90 21.24 2.76
N THR A 159 2.00 20.95 3.70
CA THR A 159 1.05 19.84 3.59
C THR A 159 0.11 20.01 2.38
N LEU A 160 -0.34 21.24 2.11
CA LEU A 160 -1.16 21.55 0.93
C LEU A 160 -0.38 21.35 -0.38
N LEU A 161 0.87 21.81 -0.43
CA LEU A 161 1.71 21.64 -1.63
C LEU A 161 1.99 20.16 -1.92
N TRP A 162 2.21 19.34 -0.90
CA TRP A 162 2.28 17.88 -1.05
C TRP A 162 1.00 17.29 -1.65
N ALA A 163 -0.17 17.68 -1.12
CA ALA A 163 -1.45 17.24 -1.65
C ALA A 163 -1.65 17.67 -3.11
N LEU A 164 -1.31 18.92 -3.46
CA LEU A 164 -1.39 19.43 -4.83
C LEU A 164 -0.42 18.71 -5.77
N ALA A 165 0.80 18.41 -5.33
CA ALA A 165 1.77 17.65 -6.11
C ALA A 165 1.23 16.26 -6.47
N LEU A 166 0.68 15.56 -5.48
CA LEU A 166 0.07 14.23 -5.67
C LEU A 166 -1.15 14.28 -6.56
N VAL A 167 -2.09 15.19 -6.31
CA VAL A 167 -3.29 15.36 -7.15
C VAL A 167 -2.87 15.65 -8.59
N GLY A 168 -1.87 16.50 -8.80
CA GLY A 168 -1.32 16.80 -10.13
C GLY A 168 -0.73 15.57 -10.82
N ASP A 169 0.11 14.79 -10.15
CA ASP A 169 0.75 13.60 -10.74
C ASP A 169 -0.28 12.49 -11.05
N TYR A 170 -1.22 12.25 -10.13
CA TYR A 170 -2.27 11.24 -10.29
C TYR A 170 -3.26 11.62 -11.40
N LEU A 171 -3.75 12.87 -11.41
CA LEU A 171 -4.64 13.36 -12.48
C LEU A 171 -3.91 13.42 -13.82
N GLY A 172 -2.65 13.88 -13.83
CA GLY A 172 -1.85 13.92 -15.04
C GLY A 172 -1.69 12.54 -15.67
N THR A 173 -1.47 11.50 -14.86
CA THR A 173 -1.40 10.11 -15.35
C THR A 173 -2.76 9.56 -15.78
N LEU A 174 -3.85 9.94 -15.10
CA LEU A 174 -5.20 9.59 -15.50
C LEU A 174 -5.53 10.16 -16.90
N PHE A 175 -5.15 11.42 -17.15
CA PHE A 175 -5.41 12.14 -18.40
C PHE A 175 -4.36 11.92 -19.49
N ALA A 176 -3.17 11.40 -19.16
CA ALA A 176 -2.12 11.11 -20.14
C ALA A 176 -2.57 10.10 -21.21
N GLY A 177 -3.54 9.25 -20.88
CA GLY A 177 -4.20 8.32 -21.80
C GLY A 177 -3.87 6.85 -21.52
N GLU A 178 -4.24 6.00 -22.47
CA GLU A 178 -4.22 4.53 -22.36
C GLU A 178 -3.18 3.89 -23.31
N GLY A 179 -2.24 4.68 -23.82
CA GLY A 179 -1.21 4.22 -24.77
C GLY A 179 -0.07 3.40 -24.13
N TRP A 180 -0.28 2.87 -22.93
CA TRP A 180 0.70 2.06 -22.21
C TRP A 180 0.77 0.62 -22.75
N ARG A 181 1.78 -0.12 -22.31
CA ARG A 181 1.97 -1.54 -22.65
C ARG A 181 1.96 -2.36 -21.38
N LEU A 182 1.23 -3.46 -21.41
CA LEU A 182 1.26 -4.50 -20.40
C LEU A 182 1.60 -5.81 -21.11
N ARG A 183 2.82 -6.31 -20.94
CA ARG A 183 3.28 -7.54 -21.62
C ARG A 183 2.89 -8.80 -20.85
N SER A 184 2.93 -8.74 -19.52
CA SER A 184 2.66 -9.91 -18.66
C SER A 184 1.66 -9.55 -17.55
N PRO A 185 0.36 -9.81 -17.77
CA PRO A 185 -0.68 -9.63 -16.74
C PRO A 185 -0.34 -10.35 -15.42
N GLY A 186 0.11 -11.60 -15.51
CA GLY A 186 0.47 -12.41 -14.33
C GLY A 186 1.64 -11.81 -13.54
N HIS A 187 2.73 -11.40 -14.20
CA HIS A 187 3.85 -10.72 -13.53
C HIS A 187 3.40 -9.45 -12.81
N PHE A 188 2.54 -8.66 -13.47
CA PHE A 188 2.05 -7.41 -12.90
C PHE A 188 1.17 -7.66 -11.68
N ALA A 189 0.28 -8.64 -11.76
CA ALA A 189 -0.56 -9.08 -10.64
C ALA A 189 0.29 -9.62 -9.48
N GLU A 190 1.30 -10.45 -9.80
CA GLU A 190 2.22 -11.04 -8.82
C GLU A 190 2.94 -9.96 -8.02
N ARG A 191 3.49 -8.92 -8.67
CA ARG A 191 4.16 -7.81 -7.97
C ARG A 191 3.23 -7.04 -7.01
N HIS A 192 1.98 -6.81 -7.40
CA HIS A 192 1.02 -6.14 -6.52
C HIS A 192 0.62 -7.04 -5.34
N GLY A 193 0.49 -8.35 -5.57
CA GLY A 193 0.31 -9.32 -4.49
C GLY A 193 1.49 -9.30 -3.51
N LEU A 194 2.72 -9.30 -4.01
CA LEU A 194 3.92 -9.21 -3.16
C LEU A 194 3.93 -7.92 -2.33
N MET A 195 3.53 -6.79 -2.90
CA MET A 195 3.42 -5.54 -2.15
C MET A 195 2.33 -5.60 -1.05
N VAL A 196 1.21 -6.30 -1.30
CA VAL A 196 0.20 -6.58 -0.26
C VAL A 196 0.79 -7.46 0.84
N ILE A 197 1.60 -8.47 0.52
CA ILE A 197 2.30 -9.30 1.52
C ILE A 197 3.26 -8.44 2.35
N VAL A 198 4.03 -7.55 1.70
CA VAL A 198 4.94 -6.62 2.39
C VAL A 198 4.18 -5.75 3.39
N ALA A 199 3.06 -5.14 2.97
CA ALA A 199 2.26 -4.33 3.87
C ALA A 199 1.65 -5.13 5.02
N ILE A 200 1.15 -6.36 4.78
CA ILE A 200 0.66 -7.25 5.85
C ILE A 200 1.79 -7.65 6.79
N GLY A 201 3.01 -7.82 6.26
CA GLY A 201 4.22 -8.06 7.03
C GLY A 201 4.49 -6.92 8.03
N GLU A 202 4.26 -5.67 7.65
CA GLU A 202 4.37 -4.53 8.56
C GLU A 202 3.42 -4.65 9.76
N SER A 203 2.18 -5.13 9.56
CA SER A 203 1.26 -5.36 10.69
C SER A 203 1.79 -6.41 11.67
N ILE A 204 2.56 -7.39 11.20
CA ILE A 204 3.23 -8.39 12.05
C ILE A 204 4.42 -7.77 12.79
N VAL A 205 5.23 -6.95 12.11
CA VAL A 205 6.35 -6.21 12.71
C VAL A 205 5.84 -5.29 13.82
N SER A 206 4.76 -4.55 13.57
CA SER A 206 4.13 -3.64 14.52
C SER A 206 3.64 -4.33 15.80
N ILE A 207 3.15 -5.57 15.72
CA ILE A 207 2.84 -6.39 16.92
C ILE A 207 4.09 -6.60 17.77
N GLY A 208 5.23 -6.93 17.13
CA GLY A 208 6.50 -7.13 17.82
C GLY A 208 7.05 -5.86 18.44
N VAL A 209 7.02 -4.75 17.70
CA VAL A 209 7.45 -3.42 18.18
C VAL A 209 6.65 -2.98 19.40
N GLY A 210 5.32 -3.13 19.36
CA GLY A 210 4.42 -2.76 20.46
C GLY A 210 4.65 -3.51 21.78
N VAL A 211 5.46 -4.59 21.78
CA VAL A 211 5.78 -5.36 22.99
C VAL A 211 7.27 -5.52 23.26
N ALA A 212 8.14 -4.95 22.42
CA ALA A 212 9.59 -5.21 22.41
C ALA A 212 10.29 -4.89 23.75
N HIS A 213 9.73 -3.98 24.54
CA HIS A 213 10.28 -3.54 25.82
C HIS A 213 9.40 -3.89 27.03
N LEU A 214 8.47 -4.85 26.86
CA LEU A 214 7.51 -5.25 27.88
C LEU A 214 7.74 -6.71 28.30
N PRO A 215 7.55 -7.05 29.59
CA PRO A 215 7.61 -8.44 30.03
C PRO A 215 6.47 -9.24 29.40
N ILE A 216 6.80 -10.40 28.82
CA ILE A 216 5.81 -11.28 28.19
C ILE A 216 4.76 -11.70 29.21
N SER A 217 3.49 -11.57 28.83
CA SER A 217 2.33 -11.88 29.66
C SER A 217 1.24 -12.56 28.83
N TRP A 218 0.30 -13.24 29.49
CA TRP A 218 -0.85 -13.85 28.80
C TRP A 218 -1.67 -12.86 27.97
N PRO A 219 -1.99 -11.64 28.47
CA PRO A 219 -2.65 -10.64 27.64
C PRO A 219 -1.86 -10.30 26.36
N ILE A 220 -0.54 -10.10 26.46
CA ILE A 220 0.30 -9.87 25.27
C ILE A 220 0.18 -11.03 24.28
N ILE A 221 0.29 -12.28 24.75
CA ILE A 221 0.19 -13.46 23.89
C ILE A 221 -1.17 -13.49 23.18
N VAL A 222 -2.27 -13.26 23.90
CA VAL A 222 -3.62 -13.28 23.33
C VAL A 222 -3.81 -12.14 22.31
N ALA A 223 -3.41 -10.91 22.64
CA ALA A 223 -3.50 -9.78 21.72
C ALA A 223 -2.66 -10.00 20.45
N SER A 224 -1.43 -10.52 20.60
CA SER A 224 -0.57 -10.85 19.45
C SER A 224 -1.19 -11.92 18.56
N LEU A 225 -1.81 -12.97 19.14
CA LEU A 225 -2.50 -13.99 18.37
C LEU A 225 -3.75 -13.45 17.66
N LEU A 226 -4.52 -12.57 18.31
CA LEU A 226 -5.66 -11.90 17.68
C LEU A 226 -5.21 -10.97 16.54
N GLY A 227 -4.15 -10.19 16.76
CA GLY A 227 -3.57 -9.31 15.74
C GLY A 227 -3.04 -10.09 14.54
N LEU A 228 -2.31 -11.18 14.79
CA LEU A 228 -1.85 -12.10 13.74
C LEU A 228 -3.02 -12.74 13.00
N THR A 229 -4.10 -13.07 13.71
CA THR A 229 -5.33 -13.59 13.09
C THR A 229 -5.99 -12.54 12.20
N VAL A 230 -6.05 -11.27 12.60
CA VAL A 230 -6.55 -10.16 11.75
C VAL A 230 -5.70 -10.04 10.49
N SER A 231 -4.36 -9.99 10.61
CA SER A 231 -3.44 -9.95 9.46
C SER A 231 -3.62 -11.15 8.52
N GLY A 232 -3.76 -12.35 9.09
CA GLY A 232 -4.00 -13.58 8.32
C GLY A 232 -5.37 -13.61 7.62
N LEU A 233 -6.42 -13.07 8.24
CA LEU A 233 -7.75 -12.96 7.63
C LEU A 233 -7.79 -11.92 6.52
N MET A 234 -7.05 -10.82 6.65
CA MET A 234 -6.84 -9.86 5.55
C MET A 234 -6.11 -10.53 4.39
N TRP A 235 -5.00 -11.22 4.66
CA TRP A 235 -4.28 -12.00 3.66
C TRP A 235 -5.22 -12.98 2.92
N TRP A 236 -6.02 -13.73 3.68
CA TRP A 236 -7.01 -14.66 3.12
C TRP A 236 -8.02 -13.92 2.24
N ALA A 237 -8.58 -12.80 2.71
CA ALA A 237 -9.57 -12.02 1.97
C ALA A 237 -9.11 -11.61 0.57
N TYR A 238 -7.81 -11.33 0.39
CA TYR A 238 -7.21 -10.93 -0.88
C TYR A 238 -6.80 -12.12 -1.76
N PHE A 239 -5.97 -13.03 -1.23
CA PHE A 239 -5.31 -14.06 -2.05
C PHE A 239 -6.20 -15.22 -2.46
N ASP A 240 -7.29 -15.44 -1.74
CA ASP A 240 -8.05 -16.66 -1.87
C ASP A 240 -8.91 -16.72 -3.15
N THR A 241 -9.59 -15.63 -3.47
CA THR A 241 -10.49 -15.56 -4.64
C THR A 241 -10.42 -14.23 -5.36
N ALA A 242 -10.28 -13.13 -4.62
CA ALA A 242 -10.36 -11.79 -5.19
C ALA A 242 -9.18 -11.54 -6.15
N SER A 243 -7.94 -11.79 -5.72
CA SER A 243 -6.76 -11.61 -6.57
C SER A 243 -6.80 -12.51 -7.81
N LEU A 244 -7.19 -13.78 -7.66
CA LEU A 244 -7.28 -14.74 -8.75
C LEU A 244 -8.30 -14.31 -9.82
N ALA A 245 -9.50 -13.91 -9.39
CA ALA A 245 -10.53 -13.46 -10.32
C ALA A 245 -10.13 -12.16 -11.05
N ILE A 246 -9.48 -11.22 -10.34
CA ILE A 246 -8.99 -9.97 -10.93
C ILE A 246 -7.86 -10.24 -11.93
N GLU A 247 -6.93 -11.16 -11.61
CA GLU A 247 -5.84 -11.55 -12.49
C GLU A 247 -6.35 -12.23 -13.76
N GLN A 248 -7.34 -13.12 -13.64
CA GLN A 248 -8.00 -13.76 -14.79
C GLN A 248 -8.63 -12.72 -15.73
N GLU A 249 -9.37 -11.74 -15.19
CA GLU A 249 -9.94 -10.64 -15.99
C GLU A 249 -8.87 -9.75 -16.61
N LEU A 250 -7.74 -9.51 -15.94
CA LEU A 250 -6.62 -8.77 -16.51
C LEU A 250 -5.96 -9.54 -17.66
N GLY A 251 -5.83 -10.86 -17.51
CA GLY A 251 -5.25 -11.77 -18.49
C GLY A 251 -6.12 -11.95 -19.74
N SER A 252 -7.45 -11.95 -19.59
CA SER A 252 -8.40 -12.10 -20.70
C SER A 252 -8.68 -10.78 -21.43
N ALA A 253 -8.47 -9.63 -20.77
CA ALA A 253 -8.71 -8.33 -21.38
C ALA A 253 -7.63 -7.95 -22.40
N GLU A 254 -8.07 -7.28 -23.48
CA GLU A 254 -7.17 -6.77 -24.52
C GLU A 254 -7.29 -5.24 -24.69
N GLY A 255 -6.25 -4.65 -25.29
CA GLY A 255 -6.21 -3.23 -25.66
C GLY A 255 -6.49 -2.27 -24.50
N GLN A 256 -7.39 -1.31 -24.73
CA GLN A 256 -7.71 -0.27 -23.75
C GLN A 256 -8.28 -0.81 -22.44
N ARG A 257 -9.08 -1.88 -22.48
CA ARG A 257 -9.66 -2.47 -21.26
C ARG A 257 -8.58 -3.04 -20.36
N GLN A 258 -7.58 -3.72 -20.93
CA GLN A 258 -6.44 -4.26 -20.19
C GLN A 258 -5.67 -3.15 -19.45
N ILE A 259 -5.36 -2.06 -20.14
CA ILE A 259 -4.67 -0.91 -19.55
C ILE A 259 -5.52 -0.22 -18.48
N LYS A 260 -6.85 -0.12 -18.68
CA LYS A 260 -7.77 0.40 -17.67
C LYS A 260 -7.82 -0.47 -16.42
N LEU A 261 -7.76 -1.79 -16.55
CA LEU A 261 -7.69 -2.72 -15.42
C LEU A 261 -6.37 -2.55 -14.67
N ALA A 262 -5.23 -2.66 -15.37
CA ALA A 262 -3.91 -2.46 -14.77
C ALA A 262 -3.77 -1.10 -14.07
N ARG A 263 -4.31 -0.03 -14.66
CA ARG A 263 -4.30 1.28 -14.02
C ARG A 263 -5.27 1.35 -12.84
N ASN A 264 -6.56 1.18 -13.07
CA ASN A 264 -7.58 1.54 -12.08
C ASN A 264 -7.67 0.52 -10.93
N VAL A 265 -7.46 -0.77 -11.21
CA VAL A 265 -7.50 -1.83 -10.20
C VAL A 265 -6.17 -1.91 -9.46
N TYR A 266 -5.07 -2.05 -10.21
CA TYR A 266 -3.76 -2.31 -9.63
C TYR A 266 -3.05 -1.04 -9.20
N SER A 267 -2.86 -0.05 -10.10
CA SER A 267 -2.14 1.18 -9.74
C SER A 267 -2.92 2.12 -8.80
N PHE A 268 -4.24 2.26 -8.95
CA PHE A 268 -5.06 3.14 -8.10
C PHE A 268 -5.77 2.38 -6.98
N GLY A 269 -6.44 1.27 -7.30
CA GLY A 269 -7.27 0.54 -6.34
C GLY A 269 -6.51 -0.14 -5.21
N HIS A 270 -5.23 -0.49 -5.39
CA HIS A 270 -4.42 -1.09 -4.31
C HIS A 270 -3.90 -0.05 -3.33
N LEU A 271 -3.73 1.23 -3.71
CA LEU A 271 -3.24 2.24 -2.78
C LEU A 271 -4.12 2.36 -1.51
N PRO A 272 -5.45 2.49 -1.59
CA PRO A 272 -6.30 2.46 -0.41
C PRO A 272 -6.20 1.14 0.39
N MET A 273 -5.94 0.00 -0.27
CA MET A 273 -5.68 -1.25 0.46
C MET A 273 -4.43 -1.16 1.32
N ILE A 274 -3.32 -0.67 0.74
CA ILE A 274 -2.05 -0.50 1.46
C ILE A 274 -2.18 0.54 2.58
N ILE A 275 -2.85 1.67 2.34
CA ILE A 275 -3.18 2.66 3.38
C ILE A 275 -3.96 2.00 4.52
N GLY A 276 -4.96 1.17 4.18
CA GLY A 276 -5.76 0.43 5.14
C GLY A 276 -4.92 -0.49 6.01
N ILE A 277 -4.01 -1.26 5.40
CA ILE A 277 -3.11 -2.18 6.13
C ILE A 277 -2.16 -1.40 7.05
N VAL A 278 -1.54 -0.31 6.57
CA VAL A 278 -0.66 0.55 7.39
C VAL A 278 -1.42 1.16 8.57
N GLY A 279 -2.69 1.55 8.38
CA GLY A 279 -3.55 1.97 9.48
C GLY A 279 -3.81 0.87 10.50
N VAL A 280 -4.03 -0.37 10.05
CA VAL A 280 -4.15 -1.53 10.95
C VAL A 280 -2.87 -1.77 11.73
N SER A 281 -1.70 -1.62 11.10
CA SER A 281 -0.39 -1.74 11.76
C SER A 281 -0.25 -0.80 12.97
N LEU A 282 -0.57 0.49 12.80
CA LEU A 282 -0.62 1.46 13.91
C LEU A 282 -1.58 0.99 15.02
N GLY A 283 -2.81 0.67 14.63
CA GLY A 283 -3.86 0.27 15.56
C GLY A 283 -3.46 -0.96 16.38
N LEU A 284 -2.80 -1.94 15.77
CA LEU A 284 -2.28 -3.11 16.46
C LEU A 284 -1.15 -2.76 17.43
N ALA A 285 -0.17 -1.96 17.00
CA ALA A 285 0.91 -1.52 17.89
C ALA A 285 0.36 -0.85 19.17
N ASP A 286 -0.64 0.03 19.02
CA ASP A 286 -1.25 0.71 20.17
C ASP A 286 -2.10 -0.22 21.04
N VAL A 287 -2.85 -1.17 20.48
CA VAL A 287 -3.52 -2.20 21.29
C VAL A 287 -2.50 -2.96 22.15
N LEU A 288 -1.37 -3.34 21.56
CA LEU A 288 -0.33 -4.09 22.26
C LEU A 288 0.34 -3.26 23.37
N ASN A 289 0.59 -1.97 23.13
CA ASN A 289 1.06 -1.04 24.15
C ASN A 289 0.09 -0.94 25.34
N TYR A 290 -1.22 -0.83 25.09
CA TYR A 290 -2.25 -0.76 26.14
C TYR A 290 -2.31 -2.06 26.95
N VAL A 291 -2.29 -3.21 26.26
CA VAL A 291 -2.41 -4.54 26.88
C VAL A 291 -1.16 -4.93 27.67
N GLY A 292 0.02 -4.46 27.27
CA GLY A 292 1.27 -4.72 27.97
C GLY A 292 1.52 -3.82 29.19
N ASN A 293 0.53 -3.03 29.62
CA ASN A 293 0.64 -2.02 30.68
C ASN A 293 1.74 -0.98 30.44
N ALA A 294 2.06 -0.66 29.18
CA ALA A 294 2.96 0.44 28.88
C ALA A 294 2.31 1.76 29.35
N HIS A 295 3.09 2.63 29.99
CA HIS A 295 2.62 3.96 30.43
C HIS A 295 1.39 3.98 31.37
N LEU A 296 1.27 3.05 32.33
CA LEU A 296 0.18 3.00 33.33
C LEU A 296 -1.22 2.69 32.77
N HIS A 297 -1.33 2.20 31.53
CA HIS A 297 -2.61 1.71 31.03
C HIS A 297 -3.01 0.41 31.74
N SER A 298 -4.29 0.28 32.04
CA SER A 298 -4.91 -0.93 32.59
C SER A 298 -5.44 -1.80 31.45
N LEU A 299 -5.52 -3.11 31.69
CA LEU A 299 -6.22 -4.07 30.81
C LEU A 299 -7.70 -3.72 30.57
N THR A 300 -8.26 -2.81 31.36
CA THR A 300 -9.63 -2.30 31.22
C THR A 300 -9.74 -1.09 30.29
N ASP A 301 -8.62 -0.49 29.89
CA ASP A 301 -8.63 0.77 29.16
C ASP A 301 -9.07 0.54 27.71
N ALA A 302 -9.96 1.42 27.26
CA ALA A 302 -10.46 1.40 25.90
C ALA A 302 -9.45 2.08 24.97
N LEU A 303 -9.33 1.54 23.75
CA LEU A 303 -8.64 2.24 22.67
C LEU A 303 -9.60 3.28 22.07
N TYR A 304 -9.16 4.53 21.92
CA TYR A 304 -9.97 5.61 21.35
C TYR A 304 -9.16 6.50 20.42
N GLY A 305 -9.84 7.41 19.73
CA GLY A 305 -9.17 8.38 18.85
C GLY A 305 -8.57 7.75 17.59
N ILE A 306 -7.47 8.33 17.11
CA ILE A 306 -6.84 7.96 15.84
C ILE A 306 -6.44 6.48 15.77
N PRO A 307 -5.83 5.85 16.81
CA PRO A 307 -5.46 4.43 16.74
C PRO A 307 -6.65 3.49 16.51
N LEU A 308 -7.78 3.76 17.18
CA LEU A 308 -9.01 3.00 16.97
C LEU A 308 -9.55 3.19 15.55
N PHE A 309 -9.59 4.43 15.05
CA PHE A 309 -10.02 4.72 13.69
C PHE A 309 -9.08 4.10 12.65
N CYS A 310 -7.78 4.04 12.90
CA CYS A 310 -6.81 3.38 12.04
C CYS A 310 -6.99 1.86 12.06
N LEU A 311 -7.26 1.25 13.23
CA LEU A 311 -7.53 -0.18 13.34
C LEU A 311 -8.80 -0.59 12.58
N TYR A 312 -9.95 0.01 12.94
CA TYR A 312 -11.25 -0.35 12.36
C TYR A 312 -11.43 0.23 10.95
N GLY A 313 -11.12 1.51 10.78
CA GLY A 313 -11.20 2.19 9.50
C GLY A 313 -10.18 1.66 8.49
N GLY A 314 -9.01 1.18 8.95
CA GLY A 314 -8.02 0.54 8.09
C GLY A 314 -8.53 -0.77 7.49
N VAL A 315 -9.13 -1.65 8.32
CA VAL A 315 -9.79 -2.87 7.81
C VAL A 315 -10.97 -2.52 6.90
N ALA A 316 -11.80 -1.55 7.26
CA ALA A 316 -12.91 -1.12 6.44
C ALA A 316 -12.46 -0.58 5.07
N LEU A 317 -11.41 0.25 5.04
CA LEU A 317 -10.83 0.80 3.82
C LEU A 317 -10.22 -0.30 2.95
N TYR A 318 -9.51 -1.23 3.56
CA TYR A 318 -8.95 -2.41 2.88
C TYR A 318 -10.04 -3.24 2.19
N LEU A 319 -11.10 -3.59 2.92
CA LEU A 319 -12.23 -4.34 2.37
C LEU A 319 -12.98 -3.55 1.30
N ALA A 320 -13.18 -2.24 1.50
CA ALA A 320 -13.87 -1.37 0.54
C ALA A 320 -13.09 -1.29 -0.78
N ALA A 321 -11.77 -1.13 -0.70
CA ALA A 321 -10.89 -1.13 -1.85
C ALA A 321 -10.92 -2.48 -2.58
N LEU A 322 -10.97 -3.59 -1.84
CA LEU A 322 -11.06 -4.94 -2.41
C LEU A 322 -12.41 -5.22 -3.09
N VAL A 323 -13.51 -4.70 -2.53
CA VAL A 323 -14.83 -4.71 -3.17
C VAL A 323 -14.80 -3.87 -4.45
N PHE A 324 -14.23 -2.67 -4.40
CA PHE A 324 -14.11 -1.78 -5.56
C PHE A 324 -13.30 -2.42 -6.69
N THR A 325 -12.11 -2.97 -6.41
CA THR A 325 -11.26 -3.57 -7.43
C THR A 325 -11.91 -4.80 -8.06
N LYS A 326 -12.53 -5.67 -7.25
CA LYS A 326 -13.28 -6.82 -7.75
C LYS A 326 -14.47 -6.40 -8.60
N TRP A 327 -15.27 -5.43 -8.15
CA TRP A 327 -16.40 -4.90 -8.92
C TRP A 327 -15.95 -4.27 -10.23
N TYR A 328 -14.88 -3.47 -10.22
CA TYR A 328 -14.37 -2.83 -11.42
C TYR A 328 -13.87 -3.85 -12.45
N ALA A 329 -13.23 -4.92 -12.00
CA ALA A 329 -12.72 -5.99 -12.85
C ALA A 329 -13.84 -6.87 -13.41
N THR A 330 -14.67 -7.44 -12.54
CA THR A 330 -15.60 -8.54 -12.84
C THR A 330 -17.07 -8.11 -12.98
N GLY A 331 -17.41 -6.89 -12.56
CA GLY A 331 -18.80 -6.43 -12.41
C GLY A 331 -19.52 -6.99 -11.16
N ALA A 332 -18.95 -7.97 -10.46
CA ALA A 332 -19.56 -8.61 -9.30
C ALA A 332 -19.32 -7.83 -8.00
N VAL A 333 -20.39 -7.61 -7.23
CA VAL A 333 -20.33 -6.92 -5.93
C VAL A 333 -20.28 -7.93 -4.79
N GLY A 334 -19.29 -7.80 -3.92
CA GLY A 334 -19.17 -8.61 -2.69
C GLY A 334 -20.06 -8.10 -1.56
N THR A 335 -21.37 -8.42 -1.59
CA THR A 335 -22.34 -7.94 -0.60
C THR A 335 -21.99 -8.33 0.84
N ASN A 336 -21.44 -9.51 1.08
CA ASN A 336 -20.97 -9.95 2.41
C ASN A 336 -19.87 -9.03 2.95
N ARG A 337 -18.94 -8.59 2.08
CA ARG A 337 -17.86 -7.67 2.46
C ARG A 337 -18.40 -6.27 2.74
N ILE A 338 -19.40 -5.81 1.99
CA ILE A 338 -20.11 -4.56 2.28
C ILE A 338 -20.80 -4.63 3.65
N ALA A 339 -21.49 -5.72 3.95
CA ALA A 339 -22.12 -5.92 5.26
C ALA A 339 -21.08 -5.91 6.39
N ALA A 340 -19.91 -6.56 6.19
CA ALA A 340 -18.82 -6.53 7.15
C ALA A 340 -18.23 -5.11 7.33
N ILE A 341 -18.05 -4.35 6.25
CA ILE A 341 -17.60 -2.94 6.31
C ILE A 341 -18.58 -2.12 7.15
N VAL A 342 -19.88 -2.23 6.89
CA VAL A 342 -20.91 -1.51 7.66
C VAL A 342 -20.87 -1.93 9.13
N ALA A 343 -20.76 -3.24 9.41
CA ALA A 343 -20.66 -3.73 10.79
C ALA A 343 -19.42 -3.18 11.51
N ILE A 344 -18.24 -3.20 10.87
CA ILE A 344 -17.00 -2.65 11.42
C ILE A 344 -17.19 -1.17 11.76
N LEU A 345 -17.71 -0.35 10.84
CA LEU A 345 -17.89 1.09 11.05
C LEU A 345 -18.91 1.40 12.15
N VAL A 346 -20.04 0.68 12.17
CA VAL A 346 -21.10 0.85 13.18
C VAL A 346 -20.64 0.45 14.58
N LEU A 347 -19.70 -0.49 14.70
CA LEU A 347 -19.20 -0.97 15.98
C LEU A 347 -18.06 -0.12 16.56
N ILE A 348 -17.56 0.91 15.86
CA ILE A 348 -16.51 1.81 16.38
C ILE A 348 -16.91 2.43 17.73
N PRO A 349 -18.13 3.01 17.93
CA PRO A 349 -18.51 3.58 19.22
C PRO A 349 -18.55 2.54 20.35
N LEU A 350 -18.93 1.29 20.04
CA LEU A 350 -18.91 0.20 21.01
C LEU A 350 -17.47 -0.18 21.37
N ALA A 351 -16.60 -0.32 20.37
CA ALA A 351 -15.19 -0.62 20.56
C ALA A 351 -14.47 0.46 21.38
N ALA A 352 -14.84 1.74 21.19
CA ALA A 352 -14.32 2.86 21.98
C ALA A 352 -14.76 2.85 23.45
N ALA A 353 -15.78 2.07 23.81
CA ALA A 353 -16.30 1.94 25.17
C ALA A 353 -15.84 0.65 25.86
N LEU A 354 -15.18 -0.26 25.13
CA LEU A 354 -14.73 -1.56 25.63
C LEU A 354 -13.20 -1.59 25.74
N PRO A 355 -12.63 -2.47 26.58
CA PRO A 355 -11.19 -2.67 26.64
C PRO A 355 -10.59 -2.91 25.26
N ALA A 356 -9.37 -2.39 25.00
CA ALA A 356 -8.70 -2.52 23.71
C ALA A 356 -8.65 -3.98 23.20
N MET A 357 -8.41 -4.93 24.11
CA MET A 357 -8.45 -6.38 23.83
C MET A 357 -9.81 -6.85 23.31
N ALA A 358 -10.91 -6.40 23.93
CA ALA A 358 -12.26 -6.75 23.51
C ALA A 358 -12.60 -6.12 22.15
N GLY A 359 -12.16 -4.87 21.92
CA GLY A 359 -12.24 -4.21 20.62
C GLY A 359 -11.51 -4.99 19.52
N LEU A 360 -10.29 -5.47 19.79
CA LEU A 360 -9.56 -6.33 18.85
C LEU A 360 -10.29 -7.65 18.62
N GLY A 361 -10.78 -8.30 19.68
CA GLY A 361 -11.55 -9.55 19.59
C GLY A 361 -12.83 -9.43 18.75
N ILE A 362 -13.56 -8.31 18.86
CA ILE A 362 -14.75 -8.01 18.03
C ILE A 362 -14.35 -7.93 16.56
N LEU A 363 -13.28 -7.19 16.24
CA LEU A 363 -12.80 -7.04 14.86
C LEU A 363 -12.38 -8.40 14.28
N THR A 364 -11.63 -9.19 15.05
CA THR A 364 -11.25 -10.56 14.68
C THR A 364 -12.49 -11.40 14.40
N ALA A 365 -13.48 -11.40 15.30
CA ALA A 365 -14.71 -12.19 15.15
C ALA A 365 -15.48 -11.84 13.86
N ILE A 366 -15.62 -10.54 13.54
CA ILE A 366 -16.29 -10.10 12.31
C ILE A 366 -15.57 -10.64 11.07
N LEU A 367 -14.25 -10.52 11.03
CA LEU A 367 -13.44 -11.01 9.91
C LEU A 367 -13.49 -12.54 9.81
N THR A 368 -13.44 -13.26 10.94
CA THR A 368 -13.58 -14.71 10.98
C THR A 368 -14.93 -15.15 10.43
N ILE A 369 -16.02 -14.51 10.86
CA ILE A 369 -17.38 -14.81 10.37
C ILE A 369 -17.48 -14.55 8.87
N LEU A 370 -16.94 -13.42 8.39
CA LEU A 370 -16.91 -13.07 6.96
C LEU A 370 -16.20 -14.16 6.14
N ILE A 371 -14.96 -14.52 6.53
CA ILE A 371 -14.13 -15.48 5.78
C ILE A 371 -14.69 -16.91 5.89
N ALA A 372 -15.21 -17.31 7.06
CA ALA A 372 -15.85 -18.61 7.23
C ALA A 372 -17.10 -18.72 6.36
N HIS A 373 -17.95 -17.69 6.33
CA HIS A 373 -19.14 -17.67 5.48
C HIS A 373 -18.79 -17.67 3.99
N GLU A 374 -17.79 -16.89 3.56
CA GLU A 374 -17.32 -16.91 2.16
C GLU A 374 -16.72 -18.26 1.77
N THR A 375 -15.95 -18.89 2.68
CA THR A 375 -15.36 -20.21 2.45
C THR A 375 -16.46 -21.24 2.21
N VAL A 376 -17.36 -21.45 3.18
CA VAL A 376 -18.41 -22.48 3.09
C VAL A 376 -19.35 -22.26 1.90
N ARG A 377 -19.69 -21.00 1.59
CA ARG A 377 -20.70 -20.69 0.57
C ARG A 377 -20.16 -20.74 -0.86
N TYR A 378 -18.87 -20.48 -1.06
CA TYR A 378 -18.26 -20.40 -2.38
C TYR A 378 -17.29 -21.55 -2.66
N ASP A 379 -17.32 -22.65 -1.90
CA ASP A 379 -16.40 -23.78 -2.09
C ASP A 379 -16.41 -24.34 -3.53
N ALA A 380 -17.58 -24.45 -4.18
CA ALA A 380 -17.65 -24.90 -5.57
C ALA A 380 -17.01 -23.91 -6.56
N THR A 381 -17.29 -22.61 -6.42
CA THR A 381 -16.68 -21.56 -7.26
C THR A 381 -15.18 -21.42 -6.99
N ARG A 382 -14.74 -21.64 -5.75
CA ARG A 382 -13.32 -21.67 -5.37
C ARG A 382 -12.60 -22.85 -6.01
N ALA A 383 -13.23 -24.03 -6.02
CA ALA A 383 -12.68 -25.20 -6.71
C ALA A 383 -12.56 -24.97 -8.22
N GLU A 384 -13.52 -24.30 -8.85
CA GLU A 384 -13.49 -23.97 -10.27
C GLU A 384 -12.37 -22.95 -10.62
N ILE A 385 -12.29 -21.83 -9.89
CA ILE A 385 -11.25 -20.80 -10.11
C ILE A 385 -9.85 -21.38 -9.91
N ARG A 386 -9.67 -22.24 -8.90
CA ARG A 386 -8.38 -22.88 -8.61
C ARG A 386 -8.05 -24.00 -9.59
N GLY A 387 -9.04 -24.81 -9.98
CA GLY A 387 -8.85 -25.93 -10.92
C GLY A 387 -8.55 -25.51 -12.35
N GLN A 388 -8.90 -24.28 -12.76
CA GLN A 388 -8.50 -23.72 -14.07
C GLN A 388 -7.02 -23.32 -14.16
N ARG A 389 -6.27 -23.39 -13.05
CA ARG A 389 -4.87 -22.96 -12.96
C ARG A 389 -3.88 -24.12 -13.10
N ASP A 390 -4.32 -25.34 -12.84
CA ASP A 390 -3.60 -26.60 -13.06
C ASP A 390 -3.82 -27.09 -14.51
#